data_AF-A0A0P6RWL8-F1
#
_entry.id   AF-A0A0P6RWL8-F1
#
_cell.length_a   1.000
_cell.length_b   1.000
_cell.length_c   1.000
_cell.angle_alpha   90.00
_cell.angle_beta   90.00
_cell.angle_gamma   90.00
#
_symmetry.space_group_name_H-M   'P 1'
#
loop_
_entity.id
_entity.type
_entity.pdbx_description
1 polymer ?
#
loop_
_entity_poly.entity_id
_entity_poly.type
_entity_poly.pdbx_seq_one_letter_code
_entity_poly.pdbx_strand_id
1 'polypeptide(L)'
;KVWRGCRVYGGAVLYIAAEGGAGVRNRLAAYKHVRPDMGSAPFTLLPISLDLHSDGDALAVCKIIANNPLALVVVDTVSRSLGAGDENTAKDTSMFVKNCDLIREATGAHVMVIHHTGKDEDRGARGSSALRAAVDTEINVTSRGEIVCKKQRDMLHAEPLHFTLRPVTIGRDEDGEPVTSAVVEAGAPATKQRQQPKGKDAICLRLLCEALLEHGETKAGGIYPENGQVVHLKHWRDACAIHGLTKGQSENSARMAFKRAKDNLTKMGEIYEWGDYVWKARDSD
;
A
#
# COMPACT_ATOMS: atom_id res chain seq x y z
N LYS A 1 26.95 -1.70 -8.41
CA LYS A 1 26.46 -1.09 -7.14
C LYS A 1 25.36 -2.00 -6.57
N VAL A 2 25.19 -2.03 -5.25
CA VAL A 2 24.13 -2.79 -4.57
C VAL A 2 23.20 -1.81 -3.88
N TRP A 3 21.89 -2.04 -3.95
CA TRP A 3 20.87 -1.30 -3.21
C TRP A 3 20.00 -2.29 -2.47
N ARG A 4 19.99 -2.21 -1.13
CA ARG A 4 19.23 -3.14 -0.26
C ARG A 4 19.45 -4.62 -0.57
N GLY A 5 20.71 -5.01 -0.84
CA GLY A 5 21.07 -6.38 -1.21
C GLY A 5 20.83 -6.72 -2.69
N CYS A 6 20.12 -5.88 -3.44
CA CYS A 6 19.83 -6.09 -4.85
C CYS A 6 20.93 -5.50 -5.75
N ARG A 7 21.28 -6.22 -6.81
CA ARG A 7 22.16 -5.72 -7.86
C ARG A 7 21.45 -4.58 -8.62
N VAL A 8 22.16 -3.48 -8.82
CA VAL A 8 21.63 -2.31 -9.55
C VAL A 8 22.31 -2.16 -10.91
N TYR A 9 21.48 -2.11 -11.95
CA TYR A 9 21.87 -1.63 -13.28
C TYR A 9 21.61 -0.12 -13.32
N GLY A 10 22.69 0.68 -13.28
CA GLY A 10 22.58 2.14 -13.31
C GLY A 10 22.46 2.69 -14.73
N GLY A 11 22.00 3.93 -14.85
CA GLY A 11 21.95 4.67 -16.11
C GLY A 11 21.22 5.99 -15.95
N ALA A 12 21.07 6.74 -17.03
CA ALA A 12 20.37 8.02 -17.01
C ALA A 12 18.87 7.83 -16.76
N VAL A 13 18.29 8.73 -15.96
CA VAL A 13 16.87 8.71 -15.58
C VAL A 13 16.20 9.99 -16.04
N LEU A 14 15.05 9.85 -16.70
CA LEU A 14 14.12 10.96 -16.94
C LEU A 14 12.93 10.81 -16.00
N TYR A 15 12.67 11.84 -15.19
CA TYR A 15 11.51 11.91 -14.31
C TYR A 15 10.57 13.01 -14.78
N ILE A 16 9.41 12.64 -15.28
CA ILE A 16 8.35 13.54 -15.73
C ILE A 16 7.40 13.78 -14.56
N ALA A 17 7.46 14.98 -13.96
CA ALA A 17 6.60 15.39 -12.86
C ALA A 17 5.41 16.19 -13.40
N ALA A 18 4.39 15.48 -13.90
CA ALA A 18 3.18 16.02 -14.50
C ALA A 18 2.26 16.73 -13.47
N GLU A 19 2.41 16.45 -12.18
CA GLU A 19 1.76 17.21 -11.11
C GLU A 19 2.47 18.52 -10.74
N GLY A 20 3.67 18.76 -11.31
CA GLY A 20 4.51 19.92 -11.03
C GLY A 20 5.81 19.54 -10.32
N GLY A 21 6.85 20.36 -10.51
CA GLY A 21 8.22 20.02 -10.11
C GLY A 21 8.65 20.44 -8.71
N ALA A 22 7.95 21.36 -8.04
CA ALA A 22 8.44 22.01 -6.82
C ALA A 22 8.74 21.00 -5.69
N GLY A 23 7.79 20.10 -5.41
CA GLY A 23 7.98 19.06 -4.39
C GLY A 23 9.14 18.11 -4.71
N VAL A 24 9.29 17.72 -5.99
CA VAL A 24 10.40 16.85 -6.42
C VAL A 24 11.75 17.57 -6.29
N ARG A 25 11.82 18.87 -6.63
CA ARG A 25 13.03 19.68 -6.43
C ARG A 25 13.44 19.73 -4.96
N ASN A 26 12.50 19.92 -4.04
CA ASN A 26 12.79 19.91 -2.60
C ASN A 26 13.31 18.55 -2.12
N ARG A 27 12.73 17.44 -2.63
CA ARG A 27 13.21 16.08 -2.34
C ARG A 27 14.62 15.84 -2.88
N LEU A 28 14.91 16.30 -4.10
CA LEU A 28 16.25 16.24 -4.69
C LEU A 28 17.25 17.08 -3.88
N ALA A 29 16.87 18.26 -3.41
CA ALA A 29 17.71 19.10 -2.55
C ALA A 29 18.03 18.39 -1.22
N ALA A 30 17.03 17.84 -0.54
CA ALA A 30 17.23 17.07 0.69
C ALA A 30 18.10 15.83 0.46
N TYR A 31 17.88 15.11 -0.64
CA TYR A 31 18.68 13.94 -0.97
C TYR A 31 20.14 14.32 -1.26
N LYS A 32 20.40 15.39 -2.01
CA LYS A 32 21.76 15.91 -2.27
C LYS A 32 22.43 16.40 -1.00
N HIS A 33 21.69 16.98 -0.06
CA HIS A 33 22.22 17.39 1.24
C HIS A 33 22.73 16.20 2.05
N VAL A 34 21.98 15.09 2.07
CA VAL A 34 22.36 13.86 2.81
C VAL A 34 23.35 13.00 2.02
N ARG A 35 23.30 13.02 0.69
CA ARG A 35 24.14 12.24 -0.24
C ARG A 35 24.78 13.13 -1.30
N PRO A 36 25.79 13.96 -0.94
CA PRO A 36 26.46 14.84 -1.89
C PRO A 36 27.12 14.09 -3.05
N ASP A 37 27.55 12.85 -2.82
CA ASP A 37 28.12 11.94 -3.82
C ASP A 37 27.16 11.61 -4.98
N MET A 38 25.85 11.78 -4.76
CA MET A 38 24.81 11.57 -5.76
C MET A 38 24.41 12.87 -6.48
N GLY A 39 25.05 14.01 -6.17
CA GLY A 39 24.73 15.32 -6.74
C GLY A 39 24.88 15.40 -8.26
N SER A 40 25.76 14.57 -8.84
CA SER A 40 26.05 14.44 -10.27
C SER A 40 25.42 13.22 -10.93
N ALA A 41 24.51 12.51 -10.24
CA ALA A 41 23.80 11.39 -10.85
C ALA A 41 23.06 11.84 -12.12
N PRO A 42 23.04 11.04 -13.20
CA PRO A 42 22.40 11.40 -14.46
C PRO A 42 20.87 11.32 -14.31
N PHE A 43 20.29 12.36 -13.70
CA PHE A 43 18.87 12.46 -13.40
C PHE A 43 18.32 13.77 -13.94
N THR A 44 17.37 13.69 -14.86
CA THR A 44 16.70 14.83 -15.47
C THR A 44 15.26 14.92 -14.95
N LEU A 45 14.93 16.05 -14.31
CA LEU A 45 13.56 16.35 -13.91
C LEU A 45 12.88 17.21 -14.99
N LEU A 46 11.77 16.71 -15.53
CA LEU A 46 10.93 17.43 -16.48
C LEU A 46 9.58 17.76 -15.82
N PRO A 47 9.39 18.99 -15.31
CA PRO A 47 8.22 19.36 -14.53
C PRO A 47 7.07 19.86 -15.43
N ILE A 48 6.66 19.02 -16.39
CA ILE A 48 5.58 19.32 -17.34
C ILE A 48 4.58 18.17 -17.35
N SER A 49 3.34 18.48 -17.72
CA SER A 49 2.35 17.46 -18.07
C SER A 49 2.66 16.91 -19.45
N LEU A 50 2.47 15.61 -19.64
CA LEU A 50 2.48 14.99 -20.97
C LEU A 50 1.06 14.54 -21.31
N ASP A 51 0.69 14.60 -22.58
CA ASP A 51 -0.45 13.88 -23.11
C ASP A 51 0.03 12.55 -23.72
N LEU A 52 -0.16 11.45 -22.98
CA LEU A 52 0.10 10.10 -23.47
C LEU A 52 -1.18 9.40 -23.98
N HIS A 53 -2.30 10.10 -24.08
CA HIS A 53 -3.50 9.60 -24.74
C HIS A 53 -3.43 9.84 -26.25
N SER A 54 -2.95 11.01 -26.66
CA SER A 54 -2.54 11.26 -28.04
C SER A 54 -1.07 10.92 -28.28
N ASP A 55 -0.68 10.67 -29.53
CA ASP A 55 0.66 10.18 -29.87
C ASP A 55 1.72 11.31 -29.89
N GLY A 56 1.32 12.59 -29.75
CA GLY A 56 2.18 13.76 -29.99
C GLY A 56 3.35 13.90 -29.02
N ASP A 57 3.07 13.86 -27.72
CA ASP A 57 4.09 14.08 -26.69
C ASP A 57 5.00 12.87 -26.52
N ALA A 58 4.49 11.65 -26.70
CA ALA A 58 5.31 10.44 -26.67
C ALA A 58 6.41 10.48 -27.75
N LEU A 59 6.06 10.93 -28.97
CA LEU A 59 7.04 11.13 -30.04
C LEU A 59 8.04 12.25 -29.73
N ALA A 60 7.60 13.33 -29.08
CA ALA A 60 8.49 14.41 -28.66
C ALA A 60 9.52 13.92 -27.62
N VAL A 61 9.07 13.13 -26.64
CA VAL A 61 9.93 12.46 -25.64
C VAL A 61 10.97 11.59 -26.35
N CYS A 62 10.55 10.76 -27.31
CA CYS A 62 11.48 9.91 -28.08
C CYS A 62 12.56 10.73 -28.83
N LYS A 63 12.19 11.87 -29.42
CA LYS A 63 13.12 12.73 -30.16
C LYS A 63 14.16 13.39 -29.26
N ILE A 64 13.75 13.85 -28.07
CA ILE A 64 14.66 14.49 -27.10
C ILE A 64 15.69 13.48 -26.59
N ILE A 65 15.30 12.21 -26.47
CA ILE A 65 16.08 11.16 -25.82
C ILE A 65 16.99 10.41 -26.80
N ALA A 66 16.76 10.48 -28.11
CA ALA A 66 17.52 9.74 -29.12
C ALA A 66 19.06 9.88 -29.01
N ASN A 67 19.56 10.96 -28.40
CA ASN A 67 20.99 11.20 -28.21
C ASN A 67 21.53 10.86 -26.81
N ASN A 68 20.69 10.39 -25.88
CA ASN A 68 21.06 10.07 -24.50
C ASN A 68 20.40 8.75 -24.06
N PRO A 69 21.15 7.64 -23.95
CA PRO A 69 20.57 6.36 -23.55
C PRO A 69 20.05 6.44 -22.11
N LEU A 70 18.73 6.32 -21.95
CA LEU A 70 18.07 6.24 -20.65
C LEU A 70 17.97 4.79 -20.19
N ALA A 71 18.13 4.57 -18.89
CA ALA A 71 17.80 3.31 -18.25
C ALA A 71 16.36 3.29 -17.70
N LEU A 72 15.83 4.47 -17.35
CA LEU A 72 14.51 4.62 -16.73
C LEU A 72 13.82 5.92 -17.15
N VAL A 73 12.55 5.81 -17.52
CA VAL A 73 11.60 6.93 -17.68
C VAL A 73 10.51 6.76 -16.63
N VAL A 74 10.31 7.78 -15.79
CA VAL A 74 9.23 7.83 -14.80
C VAL A 74 8.17 8.82 -15.23
N VAL A 75 6.92 8.40 -15.25
CA VAL A 75 5.74 9.23 -15.55
C VAL A 75 4.91 9.40 -14.28
N ASP A 76 4.92 10.62 -13.71
CA ASP A 76 4.31 10.94 -12.42
C ASP A 76 3.24 12.03 -12.58
N THR A 77 1.95 11.73 -12.72
CA THR A 77 1.26 10.44 -12.56
C THR A 77 0.45 10.05 -13.81
N VAL A 78 -0.10 8.83 -13.82
CA VAL A 78 -1.04 8.34 -14.85
C VAL A 78 -2.19 9.33 -15.05
N SER A 79 -2.85 9.79 -13.98
CA SER A 79 -4.03 10.66 -14.07
C SER A 79 -3.72 12.03 -14.68
N ARG A 80 -2.49 12.54 -14.49
CA ARG A 80 -2.03 13.77 -15.14
C ARG A 80 -1.49 13.56 -16.55
N SER A 81 -1.18 12.31 -16.91
CA SER A 81 -0.57 11.97 -18.19
C SER A 81 -1.53 11.33 -19.18
N LEU A 82 -2.79 11.10 -18.77
CA LEU A 82 -3.86 10.55 -19.60
C LEU A 82 -4.51 11.59 -20.54
N GLY A 83 -4.07 12.85 -20.53
CA GLY A 83 -4.61 13.90 -21.40
C GLY A 83 -6.13 14.04 -21.27
N ALA A 84 -6.84 13.90 -22.40
CA ALA A 84 -8.30 13.94 -22.45
C ALA A 84 -8.98 12.57 -22.20
N GLY A 85 -8.22 11.53 -21.89
CA GLY A 85 -8.71 10.17 -21.67
C GLY A 85 -9.34 9.92 -20.31
N ASP A 86 -10.24 8.94 -20.24
CA ASP A 86 -10.84 8.46 -19.00
C ASP A 86 -10.12 7.19 -18.49
N GLU A 87 -9.49 7.29 -17.31
CA GLU A 87 -8.78 6.20 -16.63
C GLU A 87 -9.65 4.95 -16.37
N ASN A 88 -10.98 5.09 -16.43
CA ASN A 88 -11.93 3.99 -16.21
C ASN A 88 -12.26 3.23 -17.50
N THR A 89 -11.94 3.77 -18.68
CA THR A 89 -12.23 3.09 -19.94
C THR A 89 -11.03 2.26 -20.39
N ALA A 90 -11.31 1.02 -20.81
CA ALA A 90 -10.27 0.14 -21.35
C ALA A 90 -9.63 0.74 -22.62
N LYS A 91 -10.42 1.45 -23.43
CA LYS A 91 -9.96 2.10 -24.66
C LYS A 91 -8.88 3.16 -24.36
N ASP A 92 -9.18 4.13 -23.50
CA ASP A 92 -8.25 5.23 -23.21
C ASP A 92 -7.01 4.75 -22.47
N THR A 93 -7.20 3.82 -21.54
CA THR A 93 -6.09 3.15 -20.85
C THR A 93 -5.18 2.41 -21.83
N SER A 94 -5.74 1.74 -22.84
CA SER A 94 -4.94 1.03 -23.85
C SER A 94 -4.15 2.00 -24.74
N MET A 95 -4.68 3.19 -25.05
CA MET A 95 -3.94 4.22 -25.79
C MET A 95 -2.77 4.78 -24.96
N PHE A 96 -3.00 5.03 -23.67
CA PHE A 96 -1.94 5.41 -22.73
C PHE A 96 -0.80 4.37 -22.69
N VAL A 97 -1.16 3.09 -22.54
CA VAL A 97 -0.19 1.98 -22.52
C VAL A 97 0.59 1.93 -23.84
N LYS A 98 -0.09 2.04 -24.99
CA LYS A 98 0.55 2.05 -26.31
C LYS A 98 1.61 3.16 -26.42
N ASN A 99 1.34 4.36 -25.92
CA ASN A 99 2.30 5.46 -25.96
C ASN A 99 3.46 5.28 -24.96
N CYS A 100 3.22 4.64 -23.82
CA CYS A 100 4.31 4.19 -22.94
C CYS A 100 5.21 3.15 -23.64
N ASP A 101 4.61 2.19 -24.36
CA ASP A 101 5.34 1.20 -25.15
C ASP A 101 6.17 1.82 -26.26
N LEU A 102 5.63 2.85 -26.94
CA LEU A 102 6.37 3.60 -27.94
C LEU A 102 7.64 4.24 -27.35
N ILE A 103 7.55 4.84 -26.15
CA ILE A 103 8.72 5.38 -25.44
C ILE A 103 9.70 4.25 -25.07
N ARG A 104 9.18 3.14 -24.52
CA ARG A 104 9.98 1.96 -24.14
C ARG A 104 10.77 1.41 -25.33
N GLU A 105 10.12 1.25 -26.48
CA GLU A 105 10.71 0.68 -27.69
C GLU A 105 11.72 1.61 -28.35
N ALA A 106 11.42 2.91 -28.41
CA ALA A 106 12.33 3.90 -28.99
C ALA A 106 13.58 4.13 -28.14
N THR A 107 13.47 4.01 -26.81
CA THR A 107 14.57 4.34 -25.89
C THR A 107 15.32 3.12 -25.36
N GLY A 108 14.69 1.94 -25.36
CA GLY A 108 15.17 0.75 -24.66
C GLY A 108 15.11 0.86 -23.13
N ALA A 109 14.59 1.98 -22.59
CA ALA A 109 14.51 2.23 -21.16
C ALA A 109 13.32 1.49 -20.52
N HIS A 110 13.41 1.21 -19.23
CA HIS A 110 12.24 0.84 -18.45
C HIS A 110 11.31 2.05 -18.33
N VAL A 111 10.00 1.86 -18.51
CA VAL A 111 8.98 2.90 -18.29
C VAL A 111 8.19 2.56 -17.03
N MET A 112 8.28 3.43 -16.04
CA MET A 112 7.58 3.33 -14.76
C MET A 112 6.51 4.41 -14.69
N VAL A 113 5.29 4.04 -14.35
CA VAL A 113 4.18 4.99 -14.19
C VAL A 113 3.73 5.02 -12.74
N ILE A 114 3.55 6.22 -12.19
CA ILE A 114 3.03 6.40 -10.83
C ILE A 114 1.52 6.52 -10.89
N HIS A 115 0.85 5.68 -10.12
CA HIS A 115 -0.60 5.61 -10.06
C HIS A 115 -1.09 5.69 -8.62
N HIS A 116 -2.01 6.62 -8.37
CA HIS A 116 -2.75 6.71 -7.12
C HIS A 116 -3.58 5.45 -6.87
N THR A 117 -3.58 4.96 -5.63
CA THR A 117 -4.45 3.87 -5.20
C THR A 117 -5.92 4.30 -5.19
N GLY A 118 -6.84 3.38 -5.46
CA GLY A 118 -8.27 3.64 -5.30
C GLY A 118 -8.65 3.90 -3.83
N LYS A 119 -9.92 4.26 -3.58
CA LYS A 119 -10.45 4.47 -2.22
C LYS A 119 -10.39 3.22 -1.32
N ASP A 120 -10.19 2.05 -1.92
CA ASP A 120 -10.14 0.76 -1.26
C ASP A 120 -8.76 0.16 -1.53
N GLU A 121 -7.84 0.30 -0.57
CA GLU A 121 -6.44 -0.15 -0.69
C GLU A 121 -6.35 -1.65 -1.01
N ASP A 122 -7.32 -2.44 -0.54
CA ASP A 122 -7.43 -3.88 -0.79
C ASP A 122 -7.80 -4.22 -2.25
N ARG A 123 -8.37 -3.25 -3.00
CA ARG A 123 -8.75 -3.43 -4.42
C ARG A 123 -7.68 -2.97 -5.41
N GLY A 124 -6.58 -2.39 -4.95
CA GLY A 124 -5.43 -2.00 -5.78
C GLY A 124 -5.57 -0.63 -6.46
N ALA A 125 -4.88 -0.47 -7.60
CA ALA A 125 -4.87 0.78 -8.37
C ALA A 125 -6.28 1.20 -8.84
N ARG A 126 -6.51 2.51 -8.95
CA ARG A 126 -7.77 3.07 -9.47
C ARG A 126 -7.92 2.79 -10.98
N GLY A 127 -9.14 2.84 -11.52
CA GLY A 127 -9.38 2.81 -12.96
C GLY A 127 -9.54 1.41 -13.57
N SER A 128 -9.35 1.32 -14.88
CA SER A 128 -9.58 0.11 -15.66
C SER A 128 -8.63 -1.02 -15.29
N SER A 129 -9.15 -2.26 -15.16
CA SER A 129 -8.33 -3.46 -15.03
C SER A 129 -7.37 -3.68 -16.20
N ALA A 130 -7.59 -2.98 -17.33
CA ALA A 130 -6.70 -2.97 -18.49
C ALA A 130 -5.28 -2.48 -18.15
N LEU A 131 -5.12 -1.47 -17.29
CA LEU A 131 -3.78 -0.98 -16.93
C LEU A 131 -3.02 -2.06 -16.15
N ARG A 132 -3.69 -2.66 -15.17
CA ARG A 132 -3.12 -3.76 -14.39
C ARG A 132 -2.80 -4.97 -15.26
N ALA A 133 -3.59 -5.26 -16.30
CA ALA A 133 -3.30 -6.33 -17.24
C ALA A 133 -2.03 -6.03 -18.07
N ALA A 134 -1.85 -4.78 -18.50
CA ALA A 134 -0.75 -4.34 -19.34
C ALA A 134 0.63 -4.29 -18.67
N VAL A 135 0.70 -3.98 -17.37
CA VAL A 135 2.00 -3.86 -16.67
C VAL A 135 2.60 -5.22 -16.31
N ASP A 136 3.92 -5.35 -16.41
CA ASP A 136 4.64 -6.59 -16.04
C ASP A 136 4.84 -6.73 -14.54
N THR A 137 5.09 -5.59 -13.90
CA THR A 137 5.36 -5.45 -12.48
C THR A 137 4.46 -4.38 -11.89
N GLU A 138 3.79 -4.70 -10.78
CA GLU A 138 3.03 -3.74 -9.98
C GLU A 138 3.65 -3.71 -8.58
N ILE A 139 4.09 -2.52 -8.15
CA ILE A 139 4.64 -2.28 -6.83
C ILE A 139 3.73 -1.28 -6.12
N ASN A 140 3.35 -1.61 -4.89
CA ASN A 140 2.53 -0.77 -4.04
C ASN A 140 3.37 -0.20 -2.89
N VAL A 141 3.38 1.12 -2.75
CA VAL A 141 3.98 1.84 -1.63
C VAL A 141 2.88 2.20 -0.64
N THR A 142 2.99 1.73 0.60
CA THR A 142 1.96 1.93 1.63
C THR A 142 2.31 3.09 2.55
N SER A 143 1.28 3.68 3.18
CA SER A 143 1.42 4.72 4.21
C SER A 143 2.18 4.24 5.46
N ARG A 144 2.35 2.92 5.63
CA ARG A 144 3.08 2.30 6.75
C ARG A 144 4.58 2.16 6.49
N GLY A 145 5.09 2.73 5.40
CA GLY A 145 6.50 2.63 5.07
C GLY A 145 6.87 1.25 4.52
N GLU A 146 6.03 0.69 3.66
CA GLU A 146 6.25 -0.63 3.05
C GLU A 146 6.16 -0.52 1.52
N ILE A 147 6.99 -1.27 0.82
CA ILE A 147 6.99 -1.43 -0.64
C ILE A 147 6.76 -2.91 -0.92
N VAL A 148 5.63 -3.23 -1.54
CA VAL A 148 5.18 -4.61 -1.79
C VAL A 148 5.01 -4.85 -3.28
N CYS A 149 5.53 -5.97 -3.78
CA CYS A 149 5.22 -6.44 -5.12
C CYS A 149 3.82 -7.07 -5.14
N LYS A 150 2.88 -6.48 -5.89
CA LYS A 150 1.49 -6.95 -6.04
C LYS A 150 1.25 -7.74 -7.32
N LYS A 151 2.12 -7.56 -8.32
CA LYS A 151 2.14 -8.32 -9.57
C LYS A 151 3.57 -8.45 -10.04
N GLN A 152 3.93 -9.66 -10.47
CA GLN A 152 5.15 -9.95 -11.20
C GLN A 152 4.84 -11.03 -12.24
N ARG A 153 5.11 -10.77 -13.52
CA ARG A 153 4.82 -11.72 -14.60
C ARG A 153 5.88 -12.82 -14.69
N ASP A 154 7.11 -12.46 -15.06
CA ASP A 154 8.15 -13.42 -15.49
C ASP A 154 9.31 -13.58 -14.48
N MET A 155 9.13 -13.15 -13.22
CA MET A 155 10.15 -13.28 -12.18
C MET A 155 9.53 -13.65 -10.83
N LEU A 156 10.38 -14.02 -9.87
CA LEU A 156 9.95 -14.22 -8.48
C LEU A 156 9.43 -12.90 -7.88
N HIS A 157 8.40 -13.02 -7.03
CA HIS A 157 7.97 -11.89 -6.22
C HIS A 157 9.10 -11.52 -5.25
N ALA A 158 9.47 -10.25 -5.23
CA ALA A 158 10.44 -9.73 -4.28
C ALA A 158 9.83 -9.67 -2.88
N GLU A 159 10.65 -9.97 -1.87
CA GLU A 159 10.28 -9.76 -0.47
C GLU A 159 9.91 -8.28 -0.22
N PRO A 160 8.92 -8.01 0.66
CA PRO A 160 8.58 -6.64 1.03
C PRO A 160 9.79 -5.86 1.55
N LEU A 161 9.87 -4.60 1.13
CA LEU A 161 10.89 -3.68 1.58
C LEU A 161 10.27 -2.63 2.50
N HIS A 162 10.87 -2.41 3.67
CA HIS A 162 10.37 -1.42 4.64
C HIS A 162 11.21 -0.16 4.64
N PHE A 163 10.62 1.00 4.87
CA PHE A 163 11.30 2.28 4.89
C PHE A 163 10.69 3.24 5.90
N THR A 164 11.49 4.21 6.32
CA THR A 164 11.03 5.36 7.10
C THR A 164 11.39 6.64 6.35
N LEU A 165 10.67 7.72 6.64
CA LEU A 165 10.97 9.05 6.11
C LEU A 165 11.66 9.85 7.20
N ARG A 166 12.93 10.22 6.96
CA ARG A 166 13.65 11.13 7.85
C ARG A 166 13.51 12.56 7.32
N PRO A 167 12.97 13.50 8.12
CA PRO A 167 12.93 14.91 7.77
C PRO A 167 14.35 15.50 7.63
N VAL A 168 14.52 16.39 6.67
CA VAL A 168 15.76 17.13 6.38
C VAL A 168 15.41 18.59 6.12
N THR A 169 16.06 19.49 6.83
CA THR A 169 15.96 20.93 6.58
C THR A 169 16.84 21.30 5.40
N ILE A 170 16.26 21.92 4.38
CA ILE A 170 16.93 22.29 3.12
C ILE A 170 17.18 23.79 2.98
N GLY A 171 16.64 24.61 3.88
CA GLY A 171 16.83 26.04 3.89
C GLY A 171 15.89 26.73 4.87
N ARG A 172 15.75 28.04 4.68
CA ARG A 172 14.73 28.88 5.33
C ARG A 172 13.98 29.66 4.27
N ASP A 173 12.72 29.96 4.52
CA ASP A 173 11.91 30.84 3.66
C ASP A 173 12.13 32.33 4.01
N GLU A 174 11.33 33.19 3.40
CA GLU A 174 11.41 34.65 3.56
C GLU A 174 11.07 35.11 4.99
N ASP A 175 10.25 34.35 5.71
CA ASP A 175 9.87 34.61 7.10
C ASP A 175 10.88 34.02 8.10
N GLY A 176 11.89 33.31 7.60
CA GLY A 176 12.92 32.65 8.40
C GLY A 176 12.50 31.27 8.92
N GLU A 177 11.36 30.74 8.51
CA GLU A 177 10.89 29.41 8.89
C GLU A 177 11.64 28.31 8.14
N PRO A 178 11.92 27.15 8.78
CA PRO A 178 12.69 26.09 8.16
C PRO A 178 11.91 25.42 7.03
N VAL A 179 12.43 25.49 5.80
CA VAL A 179 11.93 24.68 4.68
C VAL A 179 12.46 23.26 4.85
N THR A 180 11.55 22.30 4.99
CA THR A 180 11.88 20.89 5.18
C THR A 180 11.41 20.03 4.01
N SER A 181 12.13 18.92 3.81
CA SER A 181 11.69 17.80 2.97
C SER A 181 12.07 16.50 3.67
N ALA A 182 12.00 15.36 2.99
CA ALA A 182 12.33 14.07 3.58
C ALA A 182 13.22 13.22 2.67
N VAL A 183 14.05 12.39 3.29
CA VAL A 183 14.80 11.32 2.63
C VAL A 183 14.30 9.95 3.10
N VAL A 184 14.35 8.97 2.20
CA VAL A 184 13.96 7.58 2.49
C VAL A 184 15.14 6.85 3.12
N GLU A 185 14.90 6.20 4.26
CA GLU A 185 15.87 5.33 4.93
C GLU A 185 15.35 3.90 5.00
N ALA A 186 16.26 2.94 5.01
CA ALA A 186 15.88 1.54 5.17
C ALA A 186 15.25 1.34 6.55
N GLY A 187 14.03 0.82 6.56
CA GLY A 187 13.29 0.48 7.77
C GLY A 187 13.28 -1.03 8.02
N ALA A 188 12.74 -1.39 9.18
CA ALA A 188 12.36 -2.75 9.53
C ALA A 188 10.84 -2.93 9.36
N PRO A 189 10.35 -4.18 9.26
CA PRO A 189 8.91 -4.44 9.32
C PRO A 189 8.32 -3.75 10.53
N ALA A 190 7.20 -3.04 10.34
CA ALA A 190 6.45 -2.53 11.47
C ALA A 190 6.03 -3.74 12.32
N THR A 191 6.47 -3.80 13.57
CA THR A 191 5.90 -4.73 14.55
C THR A 191 4.41 -4.43 14.59
N LYS A 192 3.55 -5.38 14.20
CA LYS A 192 2.10 -5.21 14.30
C LYS A 192 1.78 -4.91 15.76
N GLN A 193 1.56 -3.64 16.11
CA GLN A 193 1.01 -3.31 17.40
C GLN A 193 -0.40 -3.90 17.42
N ARG A 194 -0.65 -4.87 18.32
CA ARG A 194 -2.00 -5.39 18.55
C ARG A 194 -2.93 -4.19 18.78
N GLN A 195 -3.85 -3.98 17.85
CA GLN A 195 -4.85 -2.95 18.03
C GLN A 195 -5.86 -3.48 19.04
N GLN A 196 -5.94 -2.86 20.20
CA GLN A 196 -6.94 -3.26 21.20
C GLN A 196 -8.35 -3.08 20.62
N PRO A 197 -9.24 -4.08 20.76
CA PRO A 197 -10.63 -3.93 20.39
C PRO A 197 -11.26 -2.71 21.08
N LYS A 198 -12.11 -1.97 20.37
CA LYS A 198 -12.82 -0.79 20.91
C LYS A 198 -14.33 -0.93 20.72
N GLY A 199 -15.09 -0.17 21.52
CA GLY A 199 -16.55 -0.11 21.39
C GLY A 199 -17.22 -1.48 21.49
N LYS A 200 -18.01 -1.85 20.49
CA LYS A 200 -18.75 -3.12 20.46
C LYS A 200 -17.83 -4.35 20.44
N ASP A 201 -16.67 -4.25 19.79
CA ASP A 201 -15.74 -5.38 19.68
C ASP A 201 -15.10 -5.66 21.05
N ALA A 202 -14.77 -4.61 21.82
CA ALA A 202 -14.30 -4.73 23.20
C ALA A 202 -15.34 -5.37 24.13
N ILE A 203 -16.61 -4.95 23.99
CA ILE A 203 -17.72 -5.52 24.76
C ILE A 203 -17.89 -7.00 24.39
N CYS A 204 -17.89 -7.33 23.10
CA CYS A 204 -18.04 -8.69 22.61
C CYS A 204 -16.93 -9.61 23.14
N LEU A 205 -15.67 -9.15 23.12
CA LEU A 205 -14.54 -9.91 23.66
C LEU A 205 -14.61 -10.09 25.18
N ARG A 206 -15.04 -9.07 25.92
CA ARG A 206 -15.27 -9.19 27.37
C ARG A 206 -16.35 -10.25 27.67
N LEU A 207 -17.45 -10.24 26.91
CA LEU A 207 -18.52 -11.23 27.07
C LEU A 207 -18.09 -12.63 26.64
N LEU A 208 -17.10 -12.77 25.76
CA LEU A 208 -16.45 -14.07 25.51
C LEU A 208 -15.69 -14.55 26.73
N CYS A 209 -14.93 -13.67 27.38
CA CYS A 209 -14.18 -14.01 28.59
C CYS A 209 -15.13 -14.42 29.71
N GLU A 210 -16.26 -13.72 29.89
CA GLU A 210 -17.30 -14.08 30.86
C GLU A 210 -17.92 -15.45 30.51
N ALA A 211 -18.28 -15.69 29.24
CA ALA A 211 -18.81 -16.99 28.82
C ALA A 211 -17.80 -18.14 29.00
N LEU A 212 -16.51 -17.90 28.79
CA LEU A 212 -15.44 -18.87 29.08
C LEU A 212 -15.30 -19.15 30.58
N LEU A 213 -15.53 -18.15 31.44
CA LEU A 213 -15.49 -18.33 32.89
C LEU A 213 -16.70 -19.10 33.41
N GLU A 214 -17.90 -18.82 32.88
CA GLU A 214 -19.16 -19.41 33.35
C GLU A 214 -19.49 -20.76 32.71
N HIS A 215 -19.17 -20.92 31.43
CA HIS A 215 -19.56 -22.05 30.60
C HIS A 215 -18.39 -22.69 29.86
N GLY A 216 -17.15 -22.37 30.26
CA GLY A 216 -15.95 -22.94 29.65
C GLY A 216 -15.85 -24.45 29.85
N GLU A 217 -15.44 -25.12 28.79
CA GLU A 217 -15.14 -26.55 28.77
C GLU A 217 -13.68 -26.75 28.37
N THR A 218 -13.08 -27.85 28.84
CA THR A 218 -11.72 -28.21 28.45
C THR A 218 -11.77 -29.24 27.32
N LYS A 219 -11.16 -28.93 26.18
CA LYS A 219 -10.98 -29.83 25.05
C LYS A 219 -9.50 -30.05 24.73
N ALA A 220 -9.14 -31.32 24.54
CA ALA A 220 -7.79 -31.71 24.16
C ALA A 220 -7.72 -31.96 22.64
N GLY A 221 -6.58 -31.63 22.03
CA GLY A 221 -6.28 -31.86 20.61
C GLY A 221 -5.52 -30.70 20.00
N GLY A 222 -4.70 -30.96 18.97
CA GLY A 222 -3.79 -29.96 18.40
C GLY A 222 -4.45 -28.75 17.71
N ILE A 223 -5.78 -28.73 17.61
CA ILE A 223 -6.56 -27.61 17.07
C ILE A 223 -7.05 -26.67 18.19
N TYR A 224 -7.14 -27.18 19.42
CA TYR A 224 -7.60 -26.45 20.59
C TYR A 224 -6.43 -25.75 21.30
N PRO A 225 -6.68 -24.70 22.10
CA PRO A 225 -5.61 -24.01 22.82
C PRO A 225 -4.93 -24.96 23.81
N GLU A 226 -3.68 -24.68 24.19
CA GLU A 226 -2.90 -25.55 25.09
C GLU A 226 -3.57 -25.80 26.45
N ASN A 227 -4.30 -24.82 26.99
CA ASN A 227 -5.07 -24.97 28.23
C ASN A 227 -6.42 -25.68 28.01
N GLY A 228 -6.76 -26.00 26.77
CA GLY A 228 -8.00 -26.61 26.32
C GLY A 228 -9.26 -25.78 26.54
N GLN A 229 -9.17 -24.56 27.09
CA GLN A 229 -10.35 -23.78 27.46
C GLN A 229 -11.04 -23.20 26.23
N VAL A 230 -12.24 -23.70 25.99
CA VAL A 230 -13.12 -23.27 24.91
C VAL A 230 -14.53 -23.06 25.46
N VAL A 231 -15.36 -22.30 24.75
CA VAL A 231 -16.79 -22.20 25.06
C VAL A 231 -17.60 -22.42 23.80
N HIS A 232 -18.77 -23.05 23.94
CA HIS A 232 -19.68 -23.22 22.81
C HIS A 232 -20.20 -21.85 22.31
N LEU A 233 -20.21 -21.63 20.99
CA LEU A 233 -20.56 -20.37 20.34
C LEU A 233 -21.91 -19.81 20.79
N LYS A 234 -22.87 -20.72 21.06
CA LYS A 234 -24.18 -20.39 21.61
C LYS A 234 -24.10 -19.63 22.93
N HIS A 235 -23.29 -20.08 23.90
CA HIS A 235 -23.18 -19.42 25.21
C HIS A 235 -22.62 -18.00 25.08
N TRP A 236 -21.62 -17.81 24.21
CA TRP A 236 -21.09 -16.48 23.95
C TRP A 236 -22.12 -15.56 23.26
N ARG A 237 -22.89 -16.09 22.30
CA ARG A 237 -23.96 -15.34 21.64
C ARG A 237 -25.06 -14.94 22.62
N ASP A 238 -25.45 -15.85 23.51
CA ASP A 238 -26.50 -15.63 24.50
C ASP A 238 -26.03 -14.59 25.54
N ALA A 239 -24.77 -14.65 26.00
CA ALA A 239 -24.16 -13.61 26.84
C ALA A 239 -24.16 -12.23 26.16
N CYS A 240 -23.83 -12.17 24.87
CA CYS A 240 -23.91 -10.96 24.04
C CYS A 240 -25.33 -10.38 23.93
N ALA A 241 -26.35 -11.25 23.89
CA ALA A 241 -27.75 -10.85 23.83
C ALA A 241 -28.24 -10.28 25.18
N ILE A 242 -27.89 -10.93 26.29
CA ILE A 242 -28.31 -10.53 27.65
C ILE A 242 -27.63 -9.23 28.07
N HIS A 243 -26.31 -9.13 27.90
CA HIS A 243 -25.52 -7.99 28.39
C HIS A 243 -25.41 -6.83 27.38
N GLY A 244 -26.22 -6.87 26.33
CA GLY A 244 -26.55 -5.70 25.51
C GLY A 244 -25.44 -5.23 24.58
N LEU A 245 -24.94 -6.10 23.69
CA LEU A 245 -24.11 -5.68 22.55
C LEU A 245 -24.82 -4.60 21.68
N THR A 246 -26.16 -4.62 21.69
CA THR A 246 -27.05 -3.59 21.15
C THR A 246 -28.24 -3.38 22.08
N LYS A 247 -28.39 -2.19 22.69
CA LYS A 247 -29.58 -1.86 23.50
C LYS A 247 -30.79 -1.56 22.61
N GLY A 248 -31.93 -2.19 22.89
CA GLY A 248 -33.24 -1.82 22.33
C GLY A 248 -33.42 -2.06 20.82
N GLN A 249 -32.65 -2.97 20.22
CA GLN A 249 -32.79 -3.31 18.80
C GLN A 249 -33.47 -4.66 18.59
N SER A 250 -34.05 -4.87 17.40
CA SER A 250 -34.67 -6.14 17.02
C SER A 250 -33.67 -7.31 17.07
N GLU A 251 -34.18 -8.53 17.22
CA GLU A 251 -33.37 -9.76 17.27
C GLU A 251 -32.43 -9.90 16.06
N ASN A 252 -32.91 -9.52 14.87
CA ASN A 252 -32.08 -9.49 13.66
C ASN A 252 -30.90 -8.51 13.75
N SER A 253 -31.09 -7.36 14.40
CA SER A 253 -30.05 -6.34 14.56
C SER A 253 -28.99 -6.79 15.56
N ALA A 254 -29.40 -7.42 16.67
CA ALA A 254 -28.50 -8.02 17.65
C ALA A 254 -27.64 -9.13 17.03
N ARG A 255 -28.26 -10.02 16.24
CA ARG A 255 -27.56 -11.09 15.51
C ARG A 255 -26.52 -10.53 14.53
N MET A 256 -26.88 -9.49 13.78
CA MET A 256 -25.95 -8.83 12.85
C MET A 256 -24.80 -8.11 13.57
N ALA A 257 -25.07 -7.48 14.73
CA ALA A 257 -24.05 -6.84 15.53
C ALA A 257 -23.05 -7.86 16.11
N PHE A 258 -23.54 -8.98 16.63
CA PHE A 258 -22.69 -10.09 17.10
C PHE A 258 -21.82 -10.63 15.99
N LYS A 259 -22.41 -10.93 14.81
CA LYS A 259 -21.66 -11.43 13.66
C LYS A 259 -20.53 -10.48 13.26
N ARG A 260 -20.81 -9.18 13.13
CA ARG A 260 -19.80 -8.17 12.79
C ARG A 260 -18.67 -8.10 13.82
N ALA A 261 -19.01 -8.08 15.10
CA ALA A 261 -18.01 -8.02 16.17
C ALA A 261 -17.15 -9.29 16.21
N LYS A 262 -17.75 -10.47 16.04
CA LYS A 262 -17.04 -11.75 15.92
C LYS A 262 -16.08 -11.72 14.73
N ASP A 263 -16.56 -11.37 13.54
CA ASP A 263 -15.76 -11.32 12.31
C ASP A 263 -14.57 -10.34 12.47
N ASN A 264 -14.78 -9.21 13.15
CA ASN A 264 -13.71 -8.26 13.47
C ASN A 264 -12.68 -8.84 14.45
N LEU A 265 -13.11 -9.47 15.53
CA LEU A 265 -12.20 -10.07 16.52
C LEU A 265 -11.37 -11.22 15.91
N THR A 266 -11.96 -12.03 15.03
CA THR A 266 -11.21 -13.05 14.28
C THR A 266 -10.17 -12.41 13.36
N LYS A 267 -10.52 -11.34 12.63
CA LYS A 267 -9.56 -10.60 11.80
C LYS A 267 -8.43 -9.95 12.60
N MET A 268 -8.71 -9.50 13.82
CA MET A 268 -7.71 -8.96 14.74
C MET A 268 -6.82 -10.04 15.37
N GLY A 269 -7.18 -11.32 15.22
CA GLY A 269 -6.47 -12.43 15.86
C GLY A 269 -6.68 -12.45 17.37
N GLU A 270 -7.82 -11.93 17.86
CA GLU A 270 -8.17 -11.93 19.29
C GLU A 270 -8.89 -13.22 19.71
N ILE A 271 -9.48 -13.94 18.74
CA ILE A 271 -10.25 -15.16 18.97
C ILE A 271 -10.01 -16.16 17.84
N TYR A 272 -10.22 -17.43 18.16
CA TYR A 272 -10.25 -18.54 17.21
C TYR A 272 -11.57 -19.31 17.36
N GLU A 273 -12.05 -19.87 16.25
CA GLU A 273 -13.29 -20.64 16.19
C GLU A 273 -13.04 -21.93 15.41
N TRP A 274 -13.50 -23.06 15.96
CA TRP A 274 -13.44 -24.36 15.30
C TRP A 274 -14.69 -25.17 15.63
N GLY A 275 -15.44 -25.56 14.58
CA GLY A 275 -16.77 -26.12 14.74
C GLY A 275 -17.67 -25.15 15.50
N ASP A 276 -18.34 -25.65 16.55
CA ASP A 276 -19.22 -24.84 17.39
C ASP A 276 -18.52 -24.22 18.62
N TYR A 277 -17.18 -24.22 18.65
CA TYR A 277 -16.40 -23.76 19.80
C TYR A 277 -15.54 -22.56 19.46
N VAL A 278 -15.41 -21.64 20.42
CA VAL A 278 -14.63 -20.40 20.32
C VAL A 278 -13.76 -20.23 21.56
N TRP A 279 -12.58 -19.64 21.39
CA TRP A 279 -11.67 -19.29 22.48
C TRP A 279 -10.88 -18.02 22.17
N LYS A 280 -10.30 -17.42 23.21
CA LYS A 280 -9.45 -16.24 23.08
C LYS A 280 -8.04 -16.65 22.59
N ALA A 281 -7.49 -15.90 21.65
CA ALA A 281 -6.10 -16.02 21.24
C ALA A 281 -5.16 -15.57 22.38
N ARG A 282 -4.06 -16.27 22.61
CA ARG A 282 -3.08 -15.87 23.64
C ARG A 282 -2.17 -14.77 23.13
N ASP A 283 -1.53 -14.07 24.07
CA ASP A 283 -0.57 -13.03 23.73
C ASP A 283 0.70 -13.57 23.02
N SER A 284 0.91 -14.89 23.02
CA SER A 284 2.14 -15.58 22.60
C SER A 284 2.02 -16.49 21.36
N ASP A 285 0.91 -16.43 20.61
CA ASP A 285 0.76 -17.09 19.30
C ASP A 285 0.95 -16.10 18.14
#